data_AF-A0A158R8C8-F1
#
_entry.id   AF-A0A158R8C8-F1
#
_cell.length_a   1.000
_cell.length_b   1.000
_cell.length_c   1.000
_cell.angle_alpha   90.00
_cell.angle_beta   90.00
_cell.angle_gamma   90.00
#
_symmetry.space_group_name_H-M   'P 1'
#
loop_
_entity.id
_entity.type
_entity.pdbx_description
1 polymer ?
#
loop_
_entity_poly.entity_id
_entity_poly.type
_entity_poly.pdbx_seq_one_letter_code
_entity_poly.pdbx_strand_id
1 'polypeptide(L)'
;MAGPLLSSSSEIILRALALESEGKLTQSLICYEEGIGLLLKCLKCESGNGPNLKLKLKEKVTAYISRAEEVKKTIQQKQKDCKYHEHLDIADGETGYGYRKLFSRFLDDGRVTCVKIDDPYIRNSFQIEKFSHFCEILVGSASPVNRIILQTGVDCDKPEEQLKKLETLKQDLQLHKVDFTWNFSSLLHDRQIRFNNGWVVKIGRGLDYIKNAPHKFVGLGVHDFDFRPCLQTTIDIFYEGEPPL
;
A
#
# COMPACT_ATOMS: atom_id res chain seq x y z
N MET A 1 -11.40 -28.13 -5.28
CA MET A 1 -11.19 -26.69 -4.98
C MET A 1 -10.44 -26.43 -3.67
N ALA A 2 -10.49 -27.29 -2.64
CA ALA A 2 -9.78 -27.03 -1.37
C ALA A 2 -8.23 -27.12 -1.46
N GLY A 3 -7.67 -28.01 -2.29
CA GLY A 3 -6.22 -28.20 -2.42
C GLY A 3 -5.43 -26.95 -2.84
N PRO A 4 -5.79 -26.26 -3.94
CA PRO A 4 -5.10 -25.03 -4.37
C PRO A 4 -5.19 -23.91 -3.33
N LEU A 5 -6.35 -23.73 -2.69
CA LEU A 5 -6.55 -22.72 -1.66
C LEU A 5 -5.67 -22.98 -0.43
N LEU A 6 -5.50 -24.25 -0.04
CA LEU A 6 -4.64 -24.63 1.06
C LEU A 6 -3.17 -24.33 0.75
N SER A 7 -2.70 -24.62 -0.48
CA SER A 7 -1.34 -24.28 -0.92
C SER A 7 -1.09 -22.77 -0.84
N SER A 8 -1.96 -21.97 -1.47
CA SER A 8 -1.82 -20.51 -1.46
C SER A 8 -1.87 -19.94 -0.05
N SER A 9 -2.74 -20.46 0.81
CA SER A 9 -2.78 -20.03 2.21
C SER A 9 -1.50 -20.36 2.98
N SER A 10 -0.88 -21.53 2.71
CA SER A 10 0.36 -21.93 3.33
C SER A 10 1.52 -21.03 2.90
N GLU A 11 1.62 -20.72 1.61
CA GLU A 11 2.64 -19.80 1.07
C GLU A 11 2.53 -18.41 1.69
N ILE A 12 1.31 -17.87 1.81
CA ILE A 12 1.07 -16.55 2.41
C ILE A 12 1.43 -16.55 3.90
N ILE A 13 1.10 -17.60 4.65
CA ILE A 13 1.47 -17.70 6.06
C ILE A 13 2.99 -17.83 6.26
N LEU A 14 3.67 -18.61 5.42
CA LEU A 14 5.14 -18.70 5.44
C LEU A 14 5.79 -17.34 5.16
N ARG A 15 5.23 -16.58 4.22
CA ARG A 15 5.63 -15.19 3.97
C ARG A 15 5.40 -14.30 5.19
N ALA A 16 4.26 -14.44 5.87
CA ALA A 16 3.96 -13.67 7.08
C ALA A 16 5.02 -13.88 8.16
N LEU A 17 5.42 -15.14 8.39
CA LEU A 17 6.47 -15.53 9.35
C LEU A 17 7.84 -14.95 8.98
N ALA A 18 8.23 -15.02 7.70
CA ALA A 18 9.49 -14.46 7.22
C ALA A 18 9.55 -12.94 7.44
N LEU A 19 8.49 -12.22 7.01
CA LEU A 19 8.37 -10.77 7.20
C LEU A 19 8.40 -10.38 8.68
N GLU A 20 7.79 -11.17 9.55
CA GLU A 20 7.82 -10.95 10.99
C GLU A 20 9.25 -11.02 11.53
N SER A 21 10.01 -12.04 11.11
CA SER A 21 11.41 -12.22 11.52
C SER A 21 12.34 -11.11 11.02
N GLU A 22 12.01 -10.49 9.88
CA GLU A 22 12.70 -9.33 9.31
C GLU A 22 12.28 -7.99 9.96
N GLY A 23 11.30 -8.00 10.86
CA GLY A 23 10.77 -6.79 11.50
C GLY A 23 9.79 -5.97 10.65
N LYS A 24 9.36 -6.49 9.49
CA LYS A 24 8.37 -5.88 8.59
C LYS A 24 6.94 -6.14 9.08
N LEU A 25 6.65 -5.62 10.28
CA LEU A 25 5.46 -6.01 11.04
C LEU A 25 4.15 -5.62 10.35
N THR A 26 4.09 -4.46 9.68
CA THR A 26 2.83 -4.07 8.99
C THR A 26 2.54 -5.00 7.83
N GLN A 27 3.56 -5.40 7.06
CA GLN A 27 3.40 -6.33 5.96
C GLN A 27 3.09 -7.75 6.43
N SER A 28 3.76 -8.18 7.50
CA SER A 28 3.52 -9.48 8.14
C SER A 28 2.06 -9.63 8.59
N LEU A 29 1.51 -8.59 9.24
CA LEU A 29 0.12 -8.61 9.70
C LEU A 29 -0.88 -8.81 8.56
N ILE A 30 -0.71 -8.10 7.44
CA ILE A 30 -1.56 -8.27 6.25
C ILE A 30 -1.48 -9.70 5.71
N CYS A 31 -0.27 -10.26 5.60
CA CYS A 31 -0.10 -11.65 5.16
C CYS A 31 -0.78 -12.63 6.13
N TYR A 32 -0.72 -12.40 7.45
CA TYR A 32 -1.47 -13.23 8.39
C TYR A 32 -2.98 -13.14 8.14
N GLU A 33 -3.54 -11.93 8.03
CA GLU A 33 -4.98 -11.72 7.83
C GLU A 33 -5.48 -12.36 6.53
N GLU A 34 -4.75 -12.19 5.42
CA GLU A 34 -5.05 -12.82 4.13
C GLU A 34 -4.97 -14.34 4.20
N GLY A 35 -3.88 -14.87 4.77
CA GLY A 35 -3.65 -16.31 4.91
C GLY A 35 -4.71 -16.98 5.77
N ILE A 36 -5.05 -16.37 6.91
CA ILE A 36 -6.14 -16.82 7.81
C ILE A 36 -7.48 -16.77 7.06
N GLY A 37 -7.75 -15.70 6.32
CA GLY A 37 -8.97 -15.56 5.51
C GLY A 37 -9.14 -16.70 4.50
N LEU A 38 -8.06 -17.11 3.83
CA LEU A 38 -8.06 -18.25 2.93
C LEU A 38 -8.26 -19.58 3.68
N LEU A 39 -7.58 -19.80 4.82
CA LEU A 39 -7.77 -21.00 5.64
C LEU A 39 -9.22 -21.14 6.14
N LEU A 40 -9.84 -20.04 6.54
CA LEU A 40 -11.26 -20.00 6.93
C LEU A 40 -12.18 -20.34 5.76
N LYS A 41 -11.87 -19.91 4.54
CA LYS A 41 -12.59 -20.33 3.32
C LYS A 41 -12.43 -21.83 3.07
N CYS A 42 -11.23 -22.38 3.21
CA CYS A 42 -11.00 -23.83 3.12
C CYS A 42 -11.88 -24.60 4.12
N LEU A 43 -11.93 -24.18 5.38
CA LEU A 43 -12.77 -24.80 6.42
C LEU A 43 -14.27 -24.80 6.10
N LYS A 44 -14.75 -23.80 5.36
CA LYS A 44 -16.14 -23.69 4.90
C LYS A 44 -16.42 -24.57 3.68
N CYS A 45 -15.46 -24.74 2.78
CA CYS A 45 -15.60 -25.55 1.57
C CYS A 45 -15.37 -27.05 1.78
N GLU A 46 -14.73 -27.46 2.88
CA GLU A 46 -14.53 -28.87 3.22
C GLU A 46 -15.81 -29.52 3.80
N SER A 47 -16.67 -29.98 2.89
CA SER A 47 -17.83 -30.84 3.20
C SER A 47 -17.51 -32.34 3.17
N GLY A 48 -16.26 -32.76 2.91
CA GLY A 48 -15.91 -34.17 2.64
C GLY A 48 -14.59 -34.70 3.22
N ASN A 49 -13.82 -33.91 3.98
CA ASN A 49 -12.59 -34.40 4.62
C ASN A 49 -12.86 -34.94 6.04
N GLY A 50 -12.16 -36.00 6.42
CA GLY A 50 -12.36 -36.68 7.70
C GLY A 50 -12.21 -35.75 8.92
N PRO A 51 -12.96 -36.01 10.03
CA PRO A 51 -13.09 -35.09 11.16
C PRO A 51 -11.76 -34.67 11.81
N ASN A 52 -10.72 -35.49 11.70
CA ASN A 52 -9.38 -35.22 12.25
C ASN A 52 -8.64 -34.08 11.50
N LEU A 53 -8.74 -34.01 10.18
CA LEU A 53 -8.08 -32.95 9.39
C LEU A 53 -8.69 -31.57 9.68
N LYS A 54 -10.03 -31.53 9.78
CA LYS A 54 -10.78 -30.31 10.11
C LYS A 54 -10.42 -29.79 11.50
N LEU A 55 -10.19 -30.68 12.47
CA LEU A 55 -9.74 -30.32 13.81
C LEU A 55 -8.33 -29.69 13.77
N LYS A 56 -7.37 -30.36 13.13
CA LYS A 56 -5.99 -29.86 12.99
C LYS A 56 -5.92 -28.51 12.27
N LEU A 57 -6.74 -28.33 11.25
CA LEU A 57 -6.81 -27.07 10.50
C LEU A 57 -7.39 -25.94 11.36
N LYS A 58 -8.43 -26.21 12.16
CA LYS A 58 -8.96 -25.24 13.13
C LYS A 58 -7.92 -24.85 14.17
N GLU A 59 -7.19 -25.81 14.73
CA GLU A 59 -6.10 -25.54 15.68
C GLU A 59 -5.05 -24.60 15.08
N LYS A 60 -4.61 -24.86 13.84
CA LYS A 60 -3.67 -23.97 13.13
C LYS A 60 -4.25 -22.58 12.89
N VAL A 61 -5.50 -22.49 12.46
CA VAL A 61 -6.17 -21.19 12.25
C VAL A 61 -6.22 -20.39 13.54
N THR A 62 -6.60 -21.00 14.66
CA THR A 62 -6.61 -20.34 15.97
C THR A 62 -5.21 -19.89 16.37
N ALA A 63 -4.18 -20.72 16.17
CA ALA A 63 -2.80 -20.34 16.45
C ALA A 63 -2.34 -19.13 15.61
N TYR A 64 -2.67 -19.08 14.32
CA TYR A 64 -2.31 -17.95 13.46
C TYR A 64 -3.11 -16.68 13.80
N ILE A 65 -4.37 -16.80 14.21
CA ILE A 65 -5.16 -15.66 14.71
C ILE A 65 -4.49 -15.07 15.96
N SER A 66 -4.13 -15.92 16.94
CA SER A 66 -3.43 -15.46 18.14
C SER A 66 -2.11 -14.78 17.80
N ARG A 67 -1.34 -15.33 16.84
CA ARG A 67 -0.09 -14.71 16.38
C ARG A 67 -0.31 -13.34 15.72
N ALA A 68 -1.31 -13.22 14.85
CA ALA A 68 -1.67 -11.95 14.21
C ALA A 68 -2.04 -10.88 15.25
N GLU A 69 -2.77 -11.25 16.30
CA GLU A 69 -3.09 -10.36 17.42
C GLU A 69 -1.85 -9.90 18.21
N GLU A 70 -0.87 -10.78 18.42
CA GLU A 70 0.41 -10.43 19.06
C GLU A 70 1.21 -9.43 18.21
N VAL A 71 1.29 -9.66 16.90
CA VAL A 71 1.94 -8.74 15.96
C VAL A 71 1.25 -7.38 15.99
N LYS A 72 -0.09 -7.37 15.95
CA LYS A 72 -0.89 -6.15 16.04
C LYS A 72 -0.64 -5.38 17.35
N LYS A 73 -0.61 -6.07 18.49
CA LYS A 73 -0.27 -5.46 19.79
C LYS A 73 1.14 -4.87 19.78
N THR A 74 2.09 -5.55 19.16
CA THR A 74 3.48 -5.07 19.03
C THR A 74 3.56 -3.80 18.18
N ILE A 75 2.83 -3.74 17.06
CA ILE A 75 2.72 -2.54 16.22
C ILE A 75 2.14 -1.38 17.06
N GLN A 76 1.01 -1.61 17.74
CA GLN A 76 0.36 -0.60 18.58
C GLN A 76 1.25 -0.10 19.72
N GLN A 77 2.03 -0.98 20.34
CA GLN A 77 2.96 -0.60 21.39
C GLN A 77 4.09 0.29 20.82
N LYS A 78 4.70 -0.12 19.69
CA LYS A 78 5.73 0.68 19.01
C LYS A 78 5.20 2.03 18.53
N GLN A 79 3.93 2.11 18.12
CA GLN A 79 3.26 3.38 17.77
C GLN A 79 3.12 4.28 19.00
N LYS A 80 2.64 3.76 20.14
CA LYS A 80 2.53 4.51 21.41
C LYS A 80 3.87 5.05 21.89
N ASP A 81 4.93 4.28 21.65
CA ASP A 81 6.29 4.66 22.04
C ASP A 81 6.97 5.60 21.01
N CYS A 82 6.30 5.94 19.90
CA CYS A 82 6.85 6.68 18.75
C CYS A 82 8.15 6.07 18.20
N LYS A 83 8.26 4.74 18.24
CA LYS A 83 9.44 3.94 17.85
C LYS A 83 9.17 3.02 16.67
N TYR A 84 8.02 3.17 16.00
CA TYR A 84 7.74 2.35 14.84
C TYR A 84 8.57 2.83 13.64
N HIS A 85 9.42 1.94 13.14
CA HIS A 85 10.14 2.08 11.89
C HIS A 85 10.22 0.72 11.19
N GLU A 86 9.94 0.70 9.89
CA GLU A 86 10.05 -0.44 9.00
C GLU A 86 10.78 0.02 7.74
N HIS A 87 11.79 -0.75 7.31
CA HIS A 87 12.60 -0.48 6.13
C HIS A 87 12.41 -1.59 5.10
N LEU A 88 12.32 -1.20 3.83
CA LEU A 88 12.18 -2.10 2.69
C LEU A 88 13.12 -1.67 1.57
N ASP A 89 13.90 -2.63 1.09
CA ASP A 89 14.68 -2.52 -0.14
C ASP A 89 13.91 -3.16 -1.29
N ILE A 90 13.75 -2.43 -2.40
CA ILE A 90 13.24 -2.96 -3.66
C ILE A 90 14.43 -3.04 -4.61
N ALA A 91 14.75 -4.25 -5.07
CA ALA A 91 15.81 -4.45 -6.05
C ALA A 91 15.34 -4.11 -7.48
N ASP A 92 16.28 -3.79 -8.37
CA ASP A 92 15.92 -3.50 -9.75
C ASP A 92 15.28 -4.72 -10.42
N GLY A 93 14.14 -4.50 -11.06
CA GLY A 93 13.40 -5.53 -11.77
C GLY A 93 12.43 -6.33 -10.90
N GLU A 94 12.39 -6.13 -9.57
CA GLU A 94 11.40 -6.81 -8.74
C GLU A 94 9.97 -6.39 -9.06
N THR A 95 9.02 -7.31 -8.88
CA THR A 95 7.59 -7.11 -9.12
C THR A 95 6.80 -7.32 -7.82
N GLY A 96 5.51 -6.99 -7.84
CA GLY A 96 4.61 -7.16 -6.70
C GLY A 96 4.78 -6.11 -5.60
N TYR A 97 5.15 -4.89 -5.99
CA TYR A 97 5.22 -3.69 -5.17
C TYR A 97 4.34 -2.56 -5.71
N GLY A 98 3.21 -2.90 -6.33
CA GLY A 98 2.21 -1.95 -6.78
C GLY A 98 1.66 -1.12 -5.61
N TYR A 99 1.12 0.06 -5.92
CA TYR A 99 0.67 1.01 -4.89
C TYR A 99 -0.38 0.42 -3.94
N ARG A 100 -1.31 -0.40 -4.44
CA ARG A 100 -2.32 -1.05 -3.60
C ARG A 100 -1.66 -1.83 -2.47
N LYS A 101 -0.76 -2.74 -2.82
CA LYS A 101 -0.08 -3.61 -1.86
C LYS A 101 0.83 -2.85 -0.90
N LEU A 102 1.42 -1.75 -1.36
CA LEU A 102 2.24 -0.90 -0.49
C LEU A 102 1.38 -0.12 0.52
N PHE A 103 0.33 0.55 0.05
CA PHE A 103 -0.37 1.59 0.82
C PHE A 103 -1.67 1.14 1.50
N SER A 104 -2.34 0.08 1.02
CA SER A 104 -3.63 -0.37 1.61
C SER A 104 -3.53 -0.59 3.11
N ARG A 105 -2.41 -1.14 3.61
CA ARG A 105 -2.16 -1.37 5.03
C ARG A 105 -2.25 -0.14 5.94
N PHE A 106 -2.15 1.08 5.38
CA PHE A 106 -2.28 2.34 6.11
C PHE A 106 -3.66 2.99 5.99
N LEU A 107 -4.52 2.43 5.13
CA LEU A 107 -5.85 2.93 4.79
C LEU A 107 -6.96 1.98 5.27
N ASP A 108 -6.65 0.69 5.47
CA ASP A 108 -7.63 -0.34 5.81
C ASP A 108 -8.19 -0.20 7.24
N ASP A 109 -7.56 0.63 8.08
CA ASP A 109 -8.10 0.97 9.41
C ASP A 109 -9.35 1.88 9.36
N GLY A 110 -9.65 2.44 8.18
CA GLY A 110 -10.85 3.24 7.93
C GLY A 110 -10.82 4.66 8.53
N ARG A 111 -9.67 5.14 9.03
CA ARG A 111 -9.59 6.42 9.78
C ARG A 111 -8.97 7.56 8.98
N VAL A 112 -8.37 7.29 7.82
CA VAL A 112 -7.70 8.31 7.04
C VAL A 112 -8.72 9.19 6.33
N THR A 113 -8.64 10.50 6.56
CA THR A 113 -9.47 11.51 5.86
C THR A 113 -8.63 12.44 5.01
N CYS A 114 -7.36 12.64 5.37
CA CYS A 114 -6.45 13.53 4.67
C CYS A 114 -5.10 12.87 4.40
N VAL A 115 -4.63 13.00 3.16
CA VAL A 115 -3.31 12.54 2.71
C VAL A 115 -2.52 13.72 2.16
N LYS A 116 -1.30 13.90 2.68
CA LYS A 116 -0.34 14.92 2.19
C LYS A 116 0.80 14.22 1.48
N ILE A 117 1.09 14.63 0.25
CA ILE A 117 2.13 14.06 -0.59
C ILE A 117 3.11 15.17 -0.93
N ASP A 118 4.36 15.00 -0.53
CA ASP A 118 5.47 15.79 -1.05
C ASP A 118 6.24 14.91 -2.02
N ASP A 119 6.19 15.23 -3.30
CA ASP A 119 6.97 14.54 -4.34
C ASP A 119 7.34 15.56 -5.44
N PRO A 120 8.63 15.94 -5.56
CA PRO A 120 9.04 16.98 -6.50
C PRO A 120 8.96 16.55 -7.97
N TYR A 121 8.65 15.29 -8.27
CA TYR A 121 8.67 14.72 -9.62
C TYR A 121 7.28 14.36 -10.14
N ILE A 122 6.19 14.93 -9.64
CA ILE A 122 4.87 14.76 -10.30
C ILE A 122 4.74 15.79 -11.43
N ARG A 123 5.46 15.57 -12.55
CA ARG A 123 5.62 16.55 -13.64
C ARG A 123 5.11 16.04 -14.99
N ASN A 124 5.74 14.99 -15.52
CA ASN A 124 5.42 14.48 -16.85
C ASN A 124 4.18 13.55 -16.83
N SER A 125 3.72 13.15 -18.02
CA SER A 125 2.54 12.27 -18.19
C SER A 125 2.60 10.98 -17.37
N PHE A 126 3.74 10.30 -17.38
CA PHE A 126 3.88 9.00 -16.70
C PHE A 126 3.90 9.17 -15.19
N GLN A 127 4.49 10.26 -14.69
CA GLN A 127 4.50 10.58 -13.26
C GLN A 127 3.10 10.96 -12.77
N ILE A 128 2.34 11.71 -13.58
CA ILE A 128 0.95 12.05 -13.27
C ILE A 128 0.05 10.81 -13.37
N GLU A 129 0.27 9.90 -14.33
CA GLU A 129 -0.43 8.60 -14.38
C GLU A 129 -0.21 7.80 -13.09
N LYS A 130 1.04 7.72 -12.63
CA LYS A 130 1.41 7.08 -11.37
C LYS A 130 0.71 7.74 -10.17
N PHE A 131 0.68 9.07 -10.11
CA PHE A 131 -0.06 9.78 -9.07
C PHE A 131 -1.56 9.52 -9.15
N SER A 132 -2.14 9.49 -10.35
CA SER A 132 -3.55 9.16 -10.57
C SER A 132 -3.88 7.76 -10.05
N HIS A 133 -3.04 6.76 -10.34
CA HIS A 133 -3.22 5.41 -9.81
C HIS A 133 -3.08 5.38 -8.28
N PHE A 134 -2.19 6.19 -7.68
CA PHE A 134 -2.15 6.32 -6.22
C PHE A 134 -3.46 6.90 -5.67
N CYS A 135 -4.02 7.93 -6.31
CA CYS A 135 -5.34 8.48 -5.94
C CYS A 135 -6.47 7.45 -6.06
N GLU A 136 -6.46 6.56 -7.06
CA GLU A 136 -7.42 5.45 -7.16
C GLU A 136 -7.35 4.51 -5.94
N ILE A 137 -6.15 4.26 -5.39
CA ILE A 137 -6.00 3.48 -4.16
C ILE A 137 -6.63 4.20 -2.98
N LEU A 138 -6.42 5.53 -2.87
CA LEU A 138 -7.01 6.33 -1.79
C LEU A 138 -8.54 6.33 -1.84
N VAL A 139 -9.10 6.63 -3.02
CA VAL A 139 -10.55 6.71 -3.24
C VAL A 139 -11.23 5.34 -3.09
N GLY A 140 -10.56 4.27 -3.52
CA GLY A 140 -11.08 2.91 -3.43
C GLY A 140 -10.79 2.19 -2.10
N SER A 141 -10.22 2.88 -1.11
CA SER A 141 -9.88 2.28 0.19
C SER A 141 -11.07 2.23 1.14
N ALA A 142 -10.91 1.53 2.27
CA ALA A 142 -11.90 1.55 3.36
C ALA A 142 -11.95 2.90 4.09
N SER A 143 -10.90 3.73 3.95
CA SER A 143 -10.79 5.03 4.58
C SER A 143 -11.59 6.10 3.81
N PRO A 144 -12.35 6.97 4.50
CA PRO A 144 -13.11 8.04 3.88
C PRO A 144 -12.23 9.25 3.54
N VAL A 145 -11.22 9.02 2.67
CA VAL A 145 -10.30 10.06 2.21
C VAL A 145 -11.10 11.12 1.47
N ASN A 146 -11.15 12.33 2.00
CA ASN A 146 -11.88 13.46 1.42
C ASN A 146 -10.97 14.63 1.07
N ARG A 147 -9.67 14.54 1.39
CA ARG A 147 -8.70 15.60 1.09
C ARG A 147 -7.34 15.05 0.69
N ILE A 148 -6.85 15.48 -0.46
CA ILE A 148 -5.52 15.16 -1.00
C ILE A 148 -4.77 16.47 -1.21
N ILE A 149 -3.58 16.58 -0.62
CA ILE A 149 -2.73 17.78 -0.73
C ILE A 149 -1.41 17.35 -1.34
N LEU A 150 -1.08 17.89 -2.52
CA LEU A 150 0.17 17.62 -3.23
C LEU A 150 1.11 18.83 -3.16
N GLN A 151 2.37 18.61 -2.80
CA GLN A 151 3.47 19.54 -3.06
C GLN A 151 4.39 18.93 -4.12
N THR A 152 4.60 19.63 -5.23
CA THR A 152 5.40 19.12 -6.36
C THR A 152 6.26 20.21 -7.00
N GLY A 153 7.19 19.82 -7.86
CA GLY A 153 7.96 20.74 -8.71
C GLY A 153 7.21 21.11 -9.98
N VAL A 154 7.57 22.24 -10.59
CA VAL A 154 7.06 22.64 -11.90
C VAL A 154 7.83 21.90 -13.00
N ASP A 155 7.13 21.40 -14.02
CA ASP A 155 7.75 20.90 -15.24
C ASP A 155 8.46 22.03 -15.99
N CYS A 156 9.73 21.85 -16.30
CA CYS A 156 10.55 22.89 -16.92
C CYS A 156 10.21 23.09 -18.40
N ASP A 157 9.78 22.03 -19.08
CA ASP A 157 9.55 22.04 -20.53
C ASP A 157 8.08 22.26 -20.85
N LYS A 158 7.17 21.71 -20.03
CA LYS A 158 5.73 21.67 -20.29
C LYS A 158 4.86 21.98 -19.06
N PRO A 159 5.03 23.16 -18.43
CA PRO A 159 4.28 23.54 -17.23
C PRO A 159 2.76 23.59 -17.47
N GLU A 160 2.32 24.04 -18.64
CA GLU A 160 0.90 24.10 -19.00
C GLU A 160 0.27 22.71 -19.13
N GLU A 161 1.01 21.73 -19.66
CA GLU A 161 0.55 20.35 -19.81
C GLU A 161 0.40 19.68 -18.44
N GLN A 162 1.36 19.91 -17.54
CA GLN A 162 1.29 19.46 -16.14
C GLN A 162 0.05 20.04 -15.45
N LEU A 163 -0.14 21.37 -15.53
CA LEU A 163 -1.27 22.05 -14.90
C LEU A 163 -2.61 21.53 -15.40
N LYS A 164 -2.76 21.38 -16.73
CA LYS A 164 -4.00 20.89 -17.34
C LYS A 164 -4.37 19.50 -16.83
N LYS A 165 -3.40 18.59 -16.69
CA LYS A 165 -3.66 17.23 -16.19
C LYS A 165 -3.97 17.19 -14.70
N LEU A 166 -3.30 18.01 -13.89
CA LEU A 166 -3.64 18.14 -12.47
C LEU A 166 -5.07 18.68 -12.29
N GLU A 167 -5.49 19.63 -13.13
CA GLU A 167 -6.86 20.14 -13.14
C GLU A 167 -7.87 19.08 -13.61
N THR A 168 -7.55 18.28 -14.63
CA THR A 168 -8.39 17.12 -15.01
C THR A 168 -8.55 16.14 -13.85
N LEU A 169 -7.45 15.75 -13.20
CA LEU A 169 -7.49 14.85 -12.04
C LEU A 169 -8.28 15.46 -10.87
N LYS A 170 -8.19 16.77 -10.66
CA LYS A 170 -9.00 17.49 -9.67
C LYS A 170 -10.48 17.34 -9.94
N GLN A 171 -10.91 17.54 -11.17
CA GLN A 171 -12.32 17.43 -11.56
C GLN A 171 -12.84 16.02 -11.34
N ASP A 172 -12.07 15.00 -11.72
CA ASP A 172 -12.42 13.59 -11.48
C ASP A 172 -12.55 13.29 -9.99
N LEU A 173 -11.59 13.73 -9.17
CA LEU A 173 -11.62 13.52 -7.72
C LEU A 173 -12.80 14.24 -7.03
N GLN A 174 -13.20 15.40 -7.53
CA GLN A 174 -14.36 16.12 -7.01
C GLN A 174 -15.68 15.36 -7.23
N LEU A 175 -15.81 14.58 -8.31
CA LEU A 175 -16.96 13.68 -8.52
C LEU A 175 -17.07 12.62 -7.43
N HIS A 176 -15.93 12.25 -6.83
CA HIS A 176 -15.83 11.34 -5.69
C HIS A 176 -15.82 12.06 -4.33
N LYS A 177 -16.17 13.36 -4.29
CA LYS A 177 -16.18 14.21 -3.08
C LYS A 177 -14.80 14.31 -2.40
N VAL A 178 -13.73 14.24 -3.18
CA VAL A 178 -12.37 14.41 -2.69
C VAL A 178 -11.84 15.78 -3.11
N ASP A 179 -11.49 16.60 -2.11
CA ASP A 179 -10.84 17.89 -2.31
C ASP A 179 -9.36 17.68 -2.64
N PHE A 180 -9.00 17.86 -3.90
CA PHE A 180 -7.62 17.83 -4.36
C PHE A 180 -7.05 19.25 -4.54
N THR A 181 -5.95 19.51 -3.83
CA THR A 181 -5.19 20.76 -3.93
C THR A 181 -3.72 20.46 -4.18
N TRP A 182 -3.04 21.34 -4.91
CA TRP A 182 -1.59 21.24 -5.10
C TRP A 182 -0.92 22.60 -4.99
N ASN A 183 0.34 22.58 -4.57
CA ASN A 183 1.23 23.74 -4.55
C ASN A 183 2.55 23.38 -5.24
N PHE A 184 3.07 24.31 -6.02
CA PHE A 184 4.41 24.18 -6.61
C PHE A 184 5.48 24.71 -5.66
N SER A 185 6.57 23.96 -5.51
CA SER A 185 7.73 24.38 -4.72
C SER A 185 9.03 24.00 -5.43
N SER A 186 9.89 24.98 -5.67
CA SER A 186 11.23 24.77 -6.22
C SER A 186 12.25 24.28 -5.18
N LEU A 187 11.93 24.41 -3.89
CA LEU A 187 12.78 24.02 -2.76
C LEU A 187 12.46 22.62 -2.23
N LEU A 188 11.48 21.94 -2.85
CA LEU A 188 11.08 20.60 -2.43
C LEU A 188 12.09 19.55 -2.91
N HIS A 189 12.66 18.82 -1.96
CA HIS A 189 13.54 17.68 -2.22
C HIS A 189 13.02 16.38 -1.60
N ASP A 190 12.24 16.50 -0.53
CA ASP A 190 11.72 15.36 0.21
C ASP A 190 10.64 14.62 -0.59
N ARG A 191 10.67 13.29 -0.49
CA ARG A 191 9.71 12.37 -1.10
C ARG A 191 8.99 11.63 0.02
N GLN A 192 7.86 12.17 0.47
CA GLN A 192 7.14 11.64 1.61
C GLN A 192 5.63 11.71 1.43
N ILE A 193 4.94 10.68 1.93
CA ILE A 193 3.49 10.60 1.99
C ILE A 193 3.10 10.50 3.46
N ARG A 194 2.22 11.41 3.90
CA ARG A 194 1.72 11.48 5.28
C ARG A 194 0.23 11.24 5.30
N PHE A 195 -0.19 10.29 6.10
CA PHE A 195 -1.58 9.99 6.39
C PHE A 195 -1.95 10.62 7.74
N ASN A 196 -3.13 11.23 7.85
CA ASN A 196 -3.54 11.89 9.09
C ASN A 196 -3.86 10.94 10.25
N ASN A 197 -3.76 9.62 10.06
CA ASN A 197 -3.74 8.64 11.14
C ASN A 197 -2.33 8.42 11.73
N GLY A 198 -1.33 9.21 11.31
CA GLY A 198 0.02 9.28 11.88
C GLY A 198 1.08 8.48 11.12
N TRP A 199 0.69 7.71 10.10
CA TRP A 199 1.63 7.00 9.25
C TRP A 199 2.33 7.92 8.27
N VAL A 200 3.63 7.68 8.09
CA VAL A 200 4.45 8.37 7.10
C VAL A 200 5.28 7.36 6.33
N VAL A 201 5.33 7.54 5.00
CA VAL A 201 6.05 6.68 4.07
C VAL A 201 6.99 7.56 3.25
N LYS A 202 8.30 7.34 3.40
CA LYS A 202 9.35 7.97 2.60
C LYS A 202 9.84 6.98 1.55
N ILE A 203 9.89 7.42 0.30
CA ILE A 203 10.27 6.56 -0.83
C ILE A 203 11.45 7.20 -1.55
N GLY A 204 12.54 6.46 -1.70
CA GLY A 204 13.77 6.94 -2.33
C GLY A 204 13.54 7.59 -3.69
N ARG A 205 12.57 7.11 -4.49
CA ARG A 205 12.21 7.67 -5.81
C ARG A 205 10.85 8.39 -5.87
N GLY A 206 10.19 8.60 -4.72
CA GLY A 206 8.81 9.08 -4.69
C GLY A 206 7.87 8.04 -5.29
N LEU A 207 6.78 8.47 -5.93
CA LEU A 207 5.89 7.54 -6.62
C LEU A 207 6.51 6.95 -7.89
N ASP A 208 7.59 7.53 -8.42
CA ASP A 208 8.22 7.14 -9.70
C ASP A 208 9.17 5.92 -9.61
N TYR A 209 8.92 4.98 -8.70
CA TYR A 209 9.74 3.76 -8.54
C TYR A 209 9.28 2.58 -9.42
N ILE A 210 8.08 2.62 -9.99
CA ILE A 210 7.57 1.53 -10.83
C ILE A 210 7.91 1.85 -12.29
N LYS A 211 8.53 0.91 -13.02
CA LYS A 211 8.87 1.12 -14.44
C LYS A 211 7.59 1.30 -15.27
N ASN A 212 7.70 2.04 -16.37
CA ASN A 212 6.56 2.25 -17.26
C ASN A 212 6.12 0.93 -17.88
N ALA A 213 4.82 0.80 -18.17
CA ALA A 213 4.29 -0.40 -18.80
C ALA A 213 4.99 -0.65 -20.16
N PRO A 214 5.34 -1.90 -20.49
CA PRO A 214 5.97 -2.24 -21.78
C PRO A 214 5.01 -2.05 -22.96
N HIS A 215 3.70 -2.01 -22.68
CA HIS A 215 2.63 -1.85 -23.65
C HIS A 215 1.67 -0.75 -23.18
N LYS A 216 0.95 -0.12 -24.12
CA LYS A 216 0.07 1.03 -23.82
C LYS A 216 -1.36 0.66 -23.45
N PHE A 217 -1.94 -0.37 -24.07
CA PHE A 217 -3.38 -0.64 -23.99
C PHE A 217 -3.73 -2.08 -23.65
N VAL A 218 -2.86 -3.03 -23.95
CA VAL A 218 -3.10 -4.47 -23.74
C VAL A 218 -1.81 -5.14 -23.31
N GLY A 219 -1.92 -6.02 -22.32
CA GLY A 219 -0.79 -6.77 -21.78
C GLY A 219 -0.74 -6.74 -20.25
N LEU A 220 0.04 -7.67 -19.70
CA LEU A 220 0.28 -7.75 -18.27
C LEU A 220 1.09 -6.53 -17.80
N GLY A 221 0.69 -5.91 -16.70
CA GLY A 221 1.34 -4.71 -16.18
C GLY A 221 0.86 -3.38 -16.78
N VAL A 222 -0.08 -3.38 -17.71
CA VAL A 222 -0.65 -2.12 -18.23
C VAL A 222 -1.48 -1.41 -17.15
N HIS A 223 -2.43 -2.13 -16.56
CA HIS A 223 -3.37 -1.58 -15.57
C HIS A 223 -2.99 -1.93 -14.14
N ASP A 224 -2.52 -3.16 -13.91
CA ASP A 224 -2.14 -3.61 -12.57
C ASP A 224 -0.62 -3.48 -12.38
N PHE A 225 -0.25 -2.56 -11.49
CA PHE A 225 1.14 -2.20 -11.23
C PHE A 225 1.91 -3.32 -10.50
N ASP A 226 1.23 -4.29 -9.88
CA ASP A 226 1.91 -5.43 -9.26
C ASP A 226 2.68 -6.30 -10.27
N PHE A 227 2.31 -6.23 -11.56
CA PHE A 227 3.05 -6.95 -12.61
C PHE A 227 4.15 -6.13 -13.28
N ARG A 228 4.33 -4.85 -12.90
CA ARG A 228 5.38 -4.01 -13.47
C ARG A 228 6.69 -4.20 -12.71
N PRO A 229 7.84 -4.33 -13.40
CA PRO A 229 9.13 -4.33 -12.73
C PRO A 229 9.39 -2.96 -12.09
N CYS A 230 10.07 -2.95 -10.95
CA CYS A 230 10.42 -1.74 -10.21
C CYS A 230 11.85 -1.29 -10.55
N LEU A 231 12.11 -0.01 -10.35
CA LEU A 231 13.44 0.56 -10.24
C LEU A 231 13.94 0.35 -8.81
N GLN A 232 15.26 0.17 -8.66
CA GLN A 232 15.87 0.06 -7.35
C GLN A 232 15.53 1.29 -6.49
N THR A 233 14.99 1.06 -5.29
CA THR A 233 14.66 2.11 -4.32
C THR A 233 14.58 1.54 -2.91
N THR A 234 14.67 2.41 -1.92
CA THR A 234 14.32 2.11 -0.53
C THR A 234 12.97 2.71 -0.18
N ILE A 235 12.30 2.13 0.81
CA ILE A 235 11.08 2.64 1.42
C ILE A 235 11.23 2.59 2.94
N ASP A 236 11.03 3.73 3.58
CA ASP A 236 11.03 3.88 5.02
C ASP A 236 9.62 4.23 5.50
N ILE A 237 9.08 3.41 6.40
CA ILE A 237 7.76 3.55 6.98
C ILE A 237 7.94 3.85 8.47
N PHE A 238 7.29 4.90 8.96
CA PHE A 238 7.36 5.29 10.36
C PHE A 238 6.03 5.87 10.84
N TYR A 239 5.89 5.97 12.16
CA TYR A 239 4.73 6.53 12.82
C TYR A 239 5.13 7.77 13.61
N GLU A 240 4.61 8.94 13.22
CA GLU A 240 4.92 10.23 13.87
C GLU A 240 3.83 10.69 14.85
N GLY A 241 2.78 9.89 15.03
CA GLY A 241 1.59 10.28 15.79
C GLY A 241 0.57 11.04 14.95
N GLU A 242 -0.67 11.07 15.43
CA GLU A 242 -1.74 11.79 14.76
C GLU A 242 -1.52 13.30 14.90
N PRO A 243 -1.47 14.07 13.79
CA PRO A 243 -1.40 15.52 13.88
C PRO A 243 -2.62 16.04 14.65
N PRO A 244 -2.48 17.10 15.44
CA PRO A 244 -3.61 17.71 16.12
C PRO A 244 -4.69 18.10 15.10
N LEU A 245 -5.94 17.76 15.43
CA LEU A 245 -7.15 18.03 14.62
C LEU A 245 -7.30 19.52 14.27
#